data_AF-A0AAQ5ZZA8-F1
#
_entry.id   AF-A0AAQ5ZZA8-F1
#
_cell.length_a   1.000
_cell.length_b   1.000
_cell.length_c   1.000
_cell.angle_alpha   90.00
_cell.angle_beta   90.00
_cell.angle_gamma   90.00
#
_symmetry.space_group_name_H-M   'P 1'
#
loop_
_entity.id
_entity.type
_entity.pdbx_description
1 polymer ?
#
loop_
_entity_poly.entity_id
_entity_poly.type
_entity_poly.pdbx_seq_one_letter_code
_entity_poly.pdbx_strand_id
1 'polypeptide(L)'
;MRRDITTLLQNSRTACRTQDYHLPNCMAQGINLVSTLSTLTCKMRHLGLPLTDRLTEFVLYSICCSCREKPTKEPKVKLKKRTATGQRRNEQRRIKKENRKLCRANAMLSNMTECYQILKAQSPET
;
A
#
# COMPACT_ATOMS: atom_id res chain seq x y z
N MET A 1 20.05 4.26 -0.41
CA MET A 1 18.79 3.60 -0.80
C MET A 1 17.53 4.04 -0.02
N ARG A 2 17.59 4.94 0.97
CA ARG A 2 16.37 5.52 1.62
C ARG A 2 15.79 6.75 0.90
N ARG A 3 16.59 7.41 0.04
CA ARG A 3 16.24 8.70 -0.56
C ARG A 3 15.16 8.61 -1.65
N ASP A 4 15.01 7.47 -2.33
CA ASP A 4 14.09 7.37 -3.48
C ASP A 4 12.61 7.20 -3.08
N ILE A 5 12.32 6.48 -2.00
CA ILE A 5 10.93 6.19 -1.58
C ILE A 5 10.26 7.47 -1.06
N THR A 6 10.95 8.22 -0.21
CA THR A 6 10.43 9.48 0.34
C THR A 6 10.12 10.51 -0.74
N THR A 7 10.99 10.63 -1.75
CA THR A 7 10.81 11.59 -2.84
C THR A 7 9.67 11.19 -3.78
N LEU A 8 9.53 9.89 -4.10
CA LEU A 8 8.39 9.39 -4.88
C LEU A 8 7.06 9.57 -4.13
N LEU A 9 7.04 9.31 -2.82
CA LEU A 9 5.85 9.49 -1.99
C LEU A 9 5.49 10.96 -1.83
N GLN A 10 6.47 11.85 -1.67
CA GLN A 10 6.26 13.30 -1.62
C GLN A 10 5.69 13.84 -2.93
N ASN A 11 6.22 13.41 -4.08
CA ASN A 11 5.69 13.77 -5.40
C ASN A 11 4.28 13.20 -5.64
N SER A 12 3.97 12.03 -5.06
CA SER A 12 2.61 11.50 -5.09
C SER A 12 1.66 12.30 -4.20
N ARG A 13 2.13 12.87 -3.08
CA ARG A 13 1.30 13.56 -2.07
C ARG A 13 0.51 14.72 -2.66
N THR A 14 1.08 15.46 -3.62
CA THR A 14 0.39 16.56 -4.33
C THR A 14 -0.56 16.07 -5.43
N ALA A 15 -0.36 14.87 -5.96
CA ALA A 15 -1.20 14.25 -7.00
C ALA A 15 -2.36 13.40 -6.42
N CYS A 16 -2.26 12.98 -5.17
CA CYS A 16 -3.26 12.20 -4.49
C CYS A 16 -4.39 13.11 -3.99
N ARG A 17 -5.48 13.23 -4.77
CA ARG A 17 -6.74 13.69 -4.20
C ARG A 17 -7.08 12.82 -2.98
N THR A 18 -7.61 13.42 -1.92
CA THR A 18 -8.17 12.78 -0.73
C THR A 18 -9.17 11.72 -1.16
N GLN A 19 -8.65 10.51 -1.41
CA GLN A 19 -9.43 9.37 -1.76
C GLN A 19 -9.58 8.61 -0.46
N ASP A 20 -10.80 8.52 0.05
CA ASP A 20 -11.11 7.72 1.24
C ASP A 20 -10.77 6.26 0.93
N TYR A 21 -9.53 5.90 1.22
CA TYR A 21 -9.15 4.51 1.31
C TYR A 21 -9.71 4.04 2.64
N HIS A 22 -10.72 3.15 2.62
CA HIS A 22 -11.18 2.43 3.80
C HIS A 22 -10.03 1.56 4.35
N LEU A 23 -9.15 2.20 5.11
CA LEU A 23 -8.03 1.62 5.83
C LEU A 23 -8.45 1.43 7.28
N PRO A 24 -8.05 0.32 7.92
CA PRO A 24 -8.25 0.18 9.35
C PRO A 24 -7.56 1.34 10.08
N ASN A 25 -8.20 1.91 11.09
CA ASN A 25 -7.69 3.07 11.82
C ASN A 25 -6.95 2.62 13.08
N CYS A 26 -5.67 2.99 13.25
CA CYS A 26 -4.92 2.66 14.46
C CYS A 26 -5.29 3.51 15.69
N MET A 27 -6.02 4.61 15.53
CA MET A 27 -6.47 5.45 16.64
C MET A 27 -7.82 5.03 17.23
N ALA A 28 -8.52 4.04 16.67
CA ALA A 28 -9.80 3.63 17.25
C ALA A 28 -9.59 2.82 18.55
N GLN A 29 -10.41 3.10 19.55
CA GLN A 29 -10.31 2.49 20.89
C GLN A 29 -10.48 0.97 20.83
N GLY A 30 -9.68 0.25 21.60
CA GLY A 30 -9.76 -1.23 21.71
C GLY A 30 -9.21 -2.02 20.52
N ILE A 31 -8.49 -1.37 19.59
CA ILE A 31 -7.95 -2.05 18.41
C ILE A 31 -6.67 -2.80 18.73
N ASN A 32 -6.59 -4.04 18.23
CA ASN A 32 -5.34 -4.79 18.20
C ASN A 32 -4.42 -4.22 17.11
N LEU A 33 -3.42 -3.44 17.54
CA LEU A 33 -2.45 -2.75 16.68
C LEU A 33 -1.66 -3.73 15.80
N VAL A 34 -1.31 -4.90 16.31
CA VAL A 34 -0.58 -5.94 15.55
C VAL A 34 -1.46 -6.49 14.41
N SER A 35 -2.74 -6.78 14.69
CA SER A 35 -3.70 -7.21 13.67
C SER A 35 -3.92 -6.15 12.58
N THR A 36 -3.99 -4.87 12.99
CA THR A 36 -4.10 -3.75 12.06
C THR A 36 -2.85 -3.59 11.19
N LEU A 37 -1.65 -3.65 11.79
CA LEU A 37 -0.38 -3.62 11.07
C LEU A 37 -0.27 -4.78 10.08
N SER A 38 -0.62 -6.00 10.49
CA SER A 38 -0.66 -7.16 9.60
C SER A 38 -1.60 -6.94 8.42
N THR A 39 -2.82 -6.44 8.69
CA THR A 39 -3.81 -6.16 7.65
C THR A 39 -3.35 -5.08 6.67
N LEU A 40 -2.81 -3.96 7.17
CA LEU A 40 -2.28 -2.87 6.35
C LEU A 40 -1.11 -3.33 5.49
N THR A 41 -0.18 -4.07 6.10
CA THR A 41 1.02 -4.58 5.43
C THR A 41 0.66 -5.57 4.32
N CYS A 42 -0.28 -6.48 4.58
CA CYS A 42 -0.76 -7.40 3.55
C CYS A 42 -1.52 -6.71 2.43
N LYS A 43 -2.32 -5.68 2.74
CA LYS A 43 -2.96 -4.86 1.70
C LYS A 43 -1.93 -4.14 0.84
N MET A 44 -0.84 -3.64 1.44
CA MET A 44 0.25 -2.96 0.73
C MET A 44 1.02 -3.92 -0.17
N ARG A 45 1.39 -5.11 0.31
CA ARG A 45 2.05 -6.16 -0.48
C ARG A 45 1.22 -6.54 -1.71
N HIS A 46 -0.10 -6.66 -1.54
CA HIS A 46 -1.03 -6.95 -2.64
C HIS A 46 -1.20 -5.81 -3.66
N LEU A 47 -0.65 -4.60 -3.43
CA LEU A 47 -0.59 -3.57 -4.47
C LEU A 47 0.42 -3.91 -5.56
N GLY A 48 1.38 -4.79 -5.27
CA GLY A 48 2.45 -5.20 -6.19
C GLY A 48 3.29 -4.00 -6.62
N LEU A 49 3.67 -3.16 -5.65
CA LEU A 49 4.56 -2.03 -5.87
C LEU A 49 5.96 -2.44 -5.42
N PRO A 50 6.93 -2.59 -6.35
CA PRO A 50 8.28 -3.05 -6.00
C PRO A 50 8.95 -2.23 -4.90
N LEU A 51 8.67 -0.92 -4.87
CA LEU A 51 9.20 0.01 -3.86
C LEU A 51 8.73 -0.29 -2.42
N THR A 52 7.62 -1.02 -2.24
CA THR A 52 7.09 -1.37 -0.92
C THR A 52 7.45 -2.78 -0.48
N ASP A 53 7.96 -3.63 -1.36
CA ASP A 53 8.11 -5.07 -1.09
C ASP A 53 9.01 -5.33 0.12
N ARG A 54 10.22 -4.76 0.13
CA ARG A 54 11.18 -4.88 1.24
C ARG A 54 10.62 -4.38 2.56
N LEU A 55 9.83 -3.30 2.53
CA LEU A 55 9.21 -2.76 3.73
C LEU A 55 8.10 -3.70 4.24
N THR A 56 7.28 -4.23 3.34
CA THR A 56 6.22 -5.17 3.74
C THR A 56 6.77 -6.45 4.34
N GLU A 57 7.85 -6.97 3.76
CA GLU A 57 8.55 -8.14 4.28
C GLU A 57 9.12 -7.89 5.67
N PHE A 58 9.83 -6.76 5.85
CA PHE A 58 10.40 -6.38 7.15
C PHE A 58 9.34 -6.22 8.24
N VAL A 59 8.21 -5.57 7.95
CA VAL A 59 7.14 -5.38 8.93
C VAL A 59 6.49 -6.71 9.28
N LEU A 60 6.19 -7.56 8.29
CA LEU A 60 5.61 -8.90 8.53
C LEU A 60 6.52 -9.76 9.40
N TYR A 61 7.83 -9.73 9.14
CA TYR A 61 8.82 -10.41 9.95
C TYR A 61 8.82 -9.88 11.39
N SER A 62 8.85 -8.57 11.57
CA SER A 62 8.88 -7.92 12.89
C SER A 62 7.66 -8.23 13.76
N ILE A 63 6.49 -8.44 13.14
CA ILE A 63 5.24 -8.77 13.86
C ILE A 63 4.92 -10.28 13.82
N CYS A 64 5.85 -11.12 13.35
CA CYS A 64 5.68 -12.57 13.20
C CYS A 64 4.40 -12.98 12.46
N CYS A 65 3.99 -12.22 11.43
CA CYS A 65 2.78 -12.49 10.65
C CYS A 65 3.11 -12.84 9.20
N SER A 66 2.26 -13.65 8.57
CA SER A 66 2.30 -13.92 7.14
C SER A 66 1.02 -13.46 6.45
N CYS A 67 1.11 -12.99 5.21
CA CYS A 67 -0.07 -12.72 4.41
C CYS A 67 -0.61 -14.00 3.78
N ARG A 68 -1.92 -14.22 3.87
CA ARG A 68 -2.57 -15.21 3.00
C ARG A 68 -2.47 -14.74 1.55
N GLU A 69 -1.83 -15.55 0.71
CA GLU A 69 -1.80 -15.28 -0.72
C GLU A 69 -3.22 -15.21 -1.26
N LYS A 70 -3.55 -14.14 -1.99
CA LYS A 70 -4.76 -14.15 -2.80
C LYS A 70 -4.54 -15.10 -3.98
N PRO A 71 -5.49 -15.99 -4.29
CA PRO A 71 -5.42 -16.76 -5.52
C PRO A 71 -5.31 -15.78 -6.69
N THR A 72 -4.19 -15.88 -7.42
CA THR A 72 -3.94 -15.21 -8.68
C THR A 72 -5.04 -15.66 -9.63
N LYS A 73 -6.11 -14.87 -9.76
CA LYS A 73 -7.09 -15.09 -10.82
C LYS A 73 -6.34 -15.04 -12.14
N GLU A 74 -6.23 -16.19 -12.80
CA GLU A 74 -5.64 -16.29 -14.13
C GLU A 74 -6.20 -15.19 -15.02
N PRO A 75 -5.34 -14.42 -15.72
CA PRO A 75 -5.82 -13.42 -16.64
C PRO A 75 -6.60 -14.14 -17.75
N LYS A 76 -7.93 -14.01 -17.76
CA LYS A 76 -8.75 -14.41 -18.93
C LYS A 76 -8.33 -13.52 -20.10
N VAL A 77 -7.37 -13.99 -20.89
CA VAL A 77 -6.87 -13.33 -22.10
C VAL A 77 -7.96 -13.43 -23.17
N LYS A 78 -8.94 -12.51 -23.15
CA LYS A 78 -9.79 -12.28 -24.32
C LYS A 78 -8.99 -11.41 -25.29
N LEU A 79 -8.47 -12.04 -26.33
CA LEU A 79 -7.71 -11.43 -27.43
C LEU A 79 -8.64 -10.46 -28.21
N LYS A 80 -8.75 -9.20 -27.77
CA LYS A 80 -9.41 -8.14 -28.56
C LYS A 80 -8.37 -7.42 -29.43
N LYS A 81 -8.50 -7.52 -30.76
CA LYS A 81 -7.75 -6.74 -31.75
C LYS A 81 -7.85 -5.24 -31.40
N ARG A 82 -6.72 -4.58 -31.12
CA ARG A 82 -6.66 -3.17 -30.72
C ARG A 82 -6.44 -2.27 -31.94
N THR A 83 -7.31 -1.30 -32.14
CA THR A 83 -7.11 -0.16 -33.06
C THR A 83 -6.22 0.91 -32.42
N ALA A 84 -5.40 1.61 -33.21
CA ALA A 84 -4.35 2.55 -32.76
C ALA A 84 -4.87 3.72 -31.90
N THR A 85 -6.09 4.19 -32.15
CA THR A 85 -6.78 5.21 -31.32
C THR A 85 -7.11 4.72 -29.89
N GLY A 86 -7.17 3.41 -29.67
CA GLY A 86 -7.38 2.79 -28.35
C GLY A 86 -6.12 2.74 -27.47
N GLN A 87 -4.91 2.85 -28.05
CA GLN A 87 -3.66 2.70 -27.30
C GLN A 87 -3.36 3.92 -26.40
N ARG A 88 -3.52 5.15 -26.89
CA ARG A 88 -3.30 6.38 -26.08
C ARG A 88 -4.23 6.47 -24.87
N ARG A 89 -5.50 6.11 -25.04
CA ARG A 89 -6.49 6.08 -23.95
C ARG A 89 -6.18 5.00 -22.91
N ASN A 90 -5.44 3.96 -23.29
CA ASN A 90 -5.04 2.87 -22.40
C ASN A 90 -3.81 3.24 -21.56
N GLU A 91 -2.86 4.00 -22.13
CA GLU A 91 -1.68 4.48 -21.41
C GLU A 91 -2.06 5.48 -20.30
N GLN A 92 -2.90 6.47 -20.62
CA GLN A 92 -3.38 7.42 -19.61
C GLN A 92 -4.17 6.74 -18.48
N ARG A 93 -4.92 5.67 -18.80
CA ARG A 93 -5.59 4.82 -17.81
C ARG A 93 -4.62 4.01 -16.96
N ARG A 94 -3.52 3.52 -17.55
CA ARG A 94 -2.46 2.79 -16.85
C ARG A 94 -1.75 3.69 -15.84
N ILE A 95 -1.30 4.87 -16.26
CA ILE A 95 -0.66 5.87 -15.41
C ILE A 95 -1.58 6.26 -14.25
N LYS A 96 -2.87 6.51 -14.52
CA LYS A 96 -3.86 6.80 -13.46
C LYS A 96 -4.02 5.66 -12.46
N LYS A 97 -3.94 4.40 -12.91
CA LYS A 97 -4.03 3.21 -12.05
C LYS A 97 -2.78 3.05 -11.18
N GLU A 98 -1.59 3.27 -11.75
CA GLU A 98 -0.32 3.23 -11.03
C GLU A 98 -0.25 4.35 -9.97
N ASN A 99 -0.61 5.58 -10.33
CA ASN A 99 -0.71 6.69 -9.37
C ASN A 99 -1.69 6.38 -8.23
N ARG A 100 -2.85 5.76 -8.52
CA ARG A 100 -3.79 5.35 -7.48
C ARG A 100 -3.21 4.31 -6.52
N LYS A 101 -2.38 3.38 -7.02
CA LYS A 101 -1.67 2.42 -6.15
C LYS A 101 -0.66 3.14 -5.26
N LEU A 102 0.12 4.08 -5.81
CA LEU A 102 1.09 4.88 -5.04
C LEU A 102 0.40 5.67 -3.93
N CYS A 103 -0.71 6.35 -4.25
CA CYS A 103 -1.51 7.07 -3.27
C CYS A 103 -2.03 6.18 -2.15
N ARG A 104 -2.53 4.99 -2.51
CA ARG A 104 -3.03 4.02 -1.54
C ARG A 104 -1.91 3.48 -0.65
N ALA A 105 -0.73 3.22 -1.21
CA ALA A 105 0.44 2.81 -0.44
C ALA A 105 0.87 3.91 0.53
N ASN A 106 0.91 5.17 0.09
CA ASN A 106 1.26 6.30 0.95
C ASN A 106 0.30 6.44 2.13
N ALA A 107 -1.01 6.32 1.89
CA ALA A 107 -2.01 6.33 2.96
C ALA A 107 -1.84 5.17 3.96
N MET A 108 -1.48 3.98 3.47
CA MET A 108 -1.16 2.83 4.34
C MET A 108 0.08 3.11 5.19
N LEU A 109 1.13 3.70 4.61
CA LEU A 109 2.36 4.05 5.33
C LEU A 109 2.13 5.06 6.43
N SER A 110 1.34 6.11 6.17
CA SER A 110 0.97 7.09 7.20
C SER A 110 0.28 6.40 8.38
N ASN A 111 -0.71 5.56 8.10
CA ASN A 111 -1.46 4.85 9.13
C ASN A 111 -0.56 3.85 9.90
N MET A 112 0.28 3.08 9.20
CA MET A 112 1.27 2.20 9.84
C MET A 112 2.22 2.99 10.76
N THR A 113 2.65 4.18 10.35
CA THR A 113 3.51 5.06 11.16
C THR A 113 2.80 5.48 12.44
N GLU A 114 1.52 5.87 12.35
CA GLU A 114 0.70 6.18 13.53
C GLU A 114 0.56 4.96 14.45
N CYS A 115 0.32 3.76 13.92
CA CYS A 115 0.28 2.53 14.72
C CYS A 115 1.59 2.32 15.50
N TYR A 116 2.74 2.53 14.86
CA TYR A 116 4.04 2.39 15.51
C TYR A 116 4.31 3.47 16.56
N GLN A 117 3.84 4.69 16.34
CA GLN A 117 3.93 5.76 17.35
C GLN A 117 3.12 5.40 18.60
N ILE A 118 1.91 4.87 18.43
CA ILE A 118 1.06 4.42 19.53
C ILE A 118 1.71 3.23 20.26
N LEU A 119 2.22 2.23 19.51
CA LEU A 119 2.94 1.10 20.10
C LEU A 119 4.13 1.55 20.94
N LYS A 120 4.93 2.51 20.42
CA LYS A 120 6.07 3.07 21.15
C LYS A 120 5.63 3.79 22.43
N ALA A 121 4.53 4.54 22.38
CA ALA A 121 4.00 5.23 23.56
C ALA A 121 3.46 4.26 24.63
N GLN A 122 3.00 3.07 24.24
CA GLN A 122 2.51 2.04 25.17
C GLN A 122 3.61 1.16 25.75
N SER A 123 4.81 1.17 25.17
CA SER A 123 5.98 0.43 25.66
C SER A 123 6.99 1.43 26.25
N PRO A 124 6.82 1.87 27.51
CA PRO A 124 7.88 2.61 28.17
C PRO A 124 9.12 1.71 28.23
N GLU A 125 10.21 2.17 27.62
CA GLU A 125 11.52 1.54 27.71
C GLU A 125 11.84 1.31 29.21
N THR A 126 12.10 0.05 29.57
CA THR A 126 12.57 -0.36 30.90
C THR A 126 14.08 -0.42 30.90
#